data_AF-A0A445M167-F1
#
_entry.id   AF-A0A445M167-F1
#
_cell.length_a   1.000
_cell.length_b   1.000
_cell.length_c   1.000
_cell.angle_alpha   90.00
_cell.angle_beta   90.00
_cell.angle_gamma   90.00
#
_symmetry.space_group_name_H-M   'P 1'
#
loop_
_entity.id
_entity.type
_entity.pdbx_description
1 polymer ?
#
loop_
_entity_poly.entity_id
_entity_poly.type
_entity_poly.pdbx_seq_one_letter_code
_entity_poly.pdbx_strand_id
1 'polypeptide(L)'
;MEYRNKLVLAPMVRVGTLPFRLLAAQYGADITYGEEIIDHKMLKCDRQINELIGSTDFVEKGTKNVVFRTCDEEKDTVVFQIGTSDAVRALATAQLVCNDVAAVDINMGCPKSFSVSGGMGAALLSKPELIHDILTTLRRNLNTPVTCKIRLLKSPHDTVELARRIEKTGVSALAVHGR
;
A
#
# COMPACT_ATOMS: atom_id res chain seq x y z
N MET A 1 8.02 0.33 -12.54
CA MET A 1 8.60 -0.47 -11.43
C MET A 1 8.59 -1.93 -11.80
N GLU A 2 9.68 -2.67 -11.53
CA GLU A 2 9.84 -4.09 -11.83
C GLU A 2 10.01 -4.85 -10.49
N TYR A 3 9.39 -6.03 -10.35
CA TYR A 3 9.35 -6.80 -9.08
C TYR A 3 10.11 -8.14 -9.08
N ARG A 4 10.69 -8.59 -10.20
CA ARG A 4 11.49 -9.82 -10.31
C ARG A 4 12.90 -9.62 -9.76
N ASN A 5 13.39 -10.62 -9.03
CA ASN A 5 14.74 -10.65 -8.45
C ASN A 5 15.05 -9.41 -7.59
N LYS A 6 14.07 -8.96 -6.79
CA LYS A 6 14.17 -7.79 -5.93
C LYS A 6 14.22 -8.15 -4.46
N LEU A 7 15.05 -7.43 -3.70
CA LEU A 7 15.03 -7.41 -2.24
C LEU A 7 14.03 -6.33 -1.79
N VAL A 8 12.96 -6.76 -1.12
CA VAL A 8 11.83 -5.89 -0.77
C VAL A 8 11.69 -5.76 0.74
N LEU A 9 11.73 -4.52 1.24
CA LEU A 9 11.34 -4.25 2.62
C LEU A 9 9.81 -4.34 2.75
N ALA A 10 9.34 -5.24 3.61
CA ALA A 10 7.91 -5.46 3.85
C ALA A 10 7.25 -4.29 4.62
N PRO A 11 5.94 -4.07 4.42
CA PRO A 11 5.19 -3.05 5.15
C PRO A 11 5.05 -3.42 6.62
N MET A 12 5.41 -2.49 7.51
CA MET A 12 5.42 -2.71 8.96
C MET A 12 4.97 -1.46 9.70
N VAL A 13 3.78 -1.52 10.30
CA VAL A 13 3.22 -0.43 11.12
C VAL A 13 4.20 -0.05 12.23
N ARG A 14 4.38 1.26 12.44
CA ARG A 14 5.36 1.99 13.26
C ARG A 14 6.82 1.92 12.80
N VAL A 15 7.20 0.92 12.01
CA VAL A 15 8.60 0.67 11.64
C VAL A 15 8.91 1.27 10.28
N GLY A 16 8.03 1.09 9.29
CA GLY A 16 8.21 1.51 7.90
C GLY A 16 8.09 3.02 7.66
N THR A 17 8.57 3.85 8.58
CA THR A 17 8.69 5.31 8.41
C THR A 17 9.89 5.66 7.53
N LEU A 18 9.95 6.90 7.02
CA LEU A 18 10.99 7.36 6.08
C LEU A 18 12.42 6.98 6.50
N PRO A 19 12.88 7.24 7.74
CA PRO A 19 14.26 6.93 8.13
C PRO A 19 14.62 5.45 7.95
N PHE A 20 13.69 4.54 8.26
CA PHE A 20 13.94 3.11 8.17
C PHE A 20 13.91 2.62 6.72
N ARG A 21 13.05 3.19 5.88
CA ARG A 21 13.03 2.88 4.44
C ARG A 21 14.33 3.31 3.76
N LEU A 22 14.80 4.52 4.03
CA LEU A 22 16.09 5.00 3.52
C LEU A 22 17.24 4.12 4.01
N LEU A 23 17.25 3.74 5.28
CA LEU A 23 18.26 2.84 5.83
C LEU A 23 18.24 1.46 5.13
N ALA A 24 17.05 0.89 4.90
CA ALA A 24 16.93 -0.38 4.20
C ALA A 24 17.45 -0.30 2.76
N ALA A 25 17.16 0.80 2.06
CA ALA A 25 17.68 1.06 0.71
C ALA A 25 19.22 1.18 0.72
N GLN A 26 19.80 1.89 1.70
CA GLN A 26 21.25 1.99 1.87
C GLN A 26 21.93 0.61 2.09
N TYR A 27 21.22 -0.34 2.69
CA TYR A 27 21.70 -1.72 2.87
C TYR A 27 21.28 -2.69 1.74
N GLY A 28 20.75 -2.18 0.63
CA GLY A 28 20.52 -2.96 -0.59
C GLY A 28 19.08 -3.41 -0.83
N ALA A 29 18.08 -2.86 -0.13
CA ALA A 29 16.69 -3.06 -0.54
C ALA A 29 16.41 -2.33 -1.87
N ASP A 30 15.92 -3.04 -2.88
CA ASP A 30 15.51 -2.48 -4.17
C ASP A 30 14.18 -1.72 -4.09
N ILE A 31 13.30 -2.15 -3.19
CA ILE A 31 11.93 -1.67 -3.05
C ILE A 31 11.62 -1.55 -1.56
N THR A 32 10.99 -0.45 -1.16
CA THR A 32 10.61 -0.24 0.23
C THR A 32 9.12 0.02 0.38
N TYR A 33 8.46 -0.76 1.22
CA TYR A 33 7.06 -0.47 1.57
C TYR A 33 6.99 0.43 2.80
N GLY A 34 6.08 1.39 2.76
CA GLY A 34 5.67 2.16 3.93
C GLY A 34 4.89 1.33 4.95
N GLU A 35 4.41 2.01 5.99
CA GLU A 35 3.42 1.47 6.90
C GLU A 35 2.06 1.26 6.20
N GLU A 36 1.20 0.40 6.74
CA GLU A 36 -0.22 0.41 6.37
C GLU A 36 -0.85 1.72 6.86
N ILE A 37 -1.33 2.54 5.92
CA ILE A 37 -2.03 3.79 6.23
C ILE A 37 -3.50 3.65 5.82
N ILE A 38 -4.40 3.95 6.75
CA ILE A 38 -5.85 3.83 6.53
C ILE A 38 -6.34 4.97 5.64
N ASP A 39 -7.09 4.62 4.59
CA ASP A 39 -7.68 5.56 3.62
C ASP A 39 -8.41 6.74 4.29
N HIS A 40 -9.24 6.49 5.30
CA HIS A 40 -9.97 7.50 6.06
C HIS A 40 -9.06 8.52 6.74
N LYS A 41 -7.85 8.11 7.16
CA LYS A 41 -6.87 9.02 7.75
C LYS A 41 -6.17 9.81 6.65
N MET A 42 -5.79 9.14 5.57
CA MET A 42 -5.05 9.76 4.48
C MET A 42 -5.86 10.82 3.74
N LEU A 43 -7.16 10.60 3.52
CA LEU A 43 -8.06 11.57 2.87
C LEU A 43 -8.30 12.85 3.69
N LYS A 44 -7.92 12.86 4.97
CA LYS A 44 -7.92 14.06 5.82
C LYS A 44 -6.61 14.84 5.73
N CYS A 45 -5.68 14.45 4.86
CA CYS A 45 -4.38 15.09 4.75
C CYS A 45 -4.31 16.03 3.54
N ASP A 46 -3.41 17.02 3.64
CA ASP A 46 -2.95 17.82 2.51
C ASP A 46 -1.49 17.49 2.21
N ARG A 47 -1.15 17.45 0.92
CA ARG A 47 0.23 17.32 0.43
C ARG A 47 0.94 18.66 0.58
N GLN A 48 2.07 18.67 1.27
CA GLN A 48 2.87 19.86 1.57
C GLN A 48 4.34 19.59 1.25
N ILE A 49 5.01 20.55 0.61
CA ILE A 49 6.47 20.49 0.43
C ILE A 49 7.12 21.07 1.68
N ASN A 50 8.07 20.32 2.25
CA ASN A 50 8.86 20.73 3.39
C ASN A 50 10.29 21.03 2.93
N GLU A 51 10.53 22.29 2.55
CA GLU A 51 11.81 22.74 2.00
C GLU A 51 12.97 22.63 3.00
N LEU A 52 12.69 22.72 4.31
CA LEU A 52 13.73 22.67 5.35
C LEU A 52 14.52 21.35 5.32
N ILE A 53 13.84 20.25 5.00
CA ILE A 53 14.42 18.89 5.01
C ILE A 53 14.29 18.19 3.66
N GLY A 54 13.82 18.89 2.62
CA GLY A 54 13.65 18.33 1.28
C GLY A 54 12.67 17.16 1.20
N SER A 55 11.56 17.22 1.94
CA SER A 55 10.55 16.15 1.96
C SER A 55 9.19 16.59 1.40
N THR A 56 8.41 15.61 0.94
CA THR A 56 6.97 15.77 0.72
C THR A 56 6.23 15.16 1.91
N ASP A 57 5.44 15.98 2.59
CA ASP A 57 4.69 15.63 3.79
C ASP A 57 3.19 15.58 3.47
N PHE A 58 2.52 14.56 3.98
CA PHE A 58 1.06 14.47 3.97
C PHE A 58 0.57 14.72 5.39
N VAL A 59 0.06 15.91 5.62
CA VAL A 59 -0.25 16.44 6.95
C VAL A 59 -1.74 16.47 7.18
N GLU A 60 -2.20 15.93 8.31
CA GLU A 60 -3.62 15.97 8.66
C GLU A 60 -4.11 17.42 8.80
N LYS A 61 -5.19 17.74 8.09
CA LYS A 61 -5.84 19.06 8.04
C LYS A 61 -6.12 19.62 9.42
N GLY A 62 -5.75 20.87 9.63
CA GLY A 62 -5.93 21.56 10.91
C GLY A 62 -4.98 21.09 12.02
N THR A 63 -3.98 20.28 11.71
CA THR A 63 -2.97 19.80 12.66
C THR A 63 -1.55 19.97 12.10
N LYS A 64 -0.54 19.60 12.90
CA LYS A 64 0.86 19.44 12.46
C LYS A 64 1.28 17.97 12.34
N ASN A 65 0.30 17.07 12.36
CA ASN A 65 0.56 15.63 12.39
C ASN A 65 0.86 15.11 10.98
N VAL A 66 2.09 14.69 10.76
CA VAL A 66 2.54 14.10 9.49
C VAL A 66 2.14 12.63 9.46
N VAL A 67 1.25 12.26 8.54
CA VAL A 67 0.73 10.89 8.40
C VAL A 67 1.61 10.06 7.49
N PHE A 68 2.13 10.66 6.42
CA PHE A 68 3.12 10.05 5.54
C PHE A 68 4.15 11.10 5.16
N ARG A 69 5.41 10.68 5.07
CA ARG A 69 6.53 11.51 4.61
C ARG A 69 7.35 10.68 3.64
N THR A 70 7.73 11.30 2.53
CA THR A 70 8.60 10.75 1.48
C THR A 70 9.58 11.84 1.03
N CYS A 71 10.58 11.48 0.24
CA CYS A 71 11.53 12.40 -0.38
C CYS A 71 11.90 11.90 -1.78
N ASP A 72 12.58 12.75 -2.56
CA ASP A 72 12.97 12.41 -3.92
C ASP A 72 13.92 11.19 -3.99
N GLU A 73 14.71 10.92 -2.94
CA GLU A 73 15.65 9.79 -2.88
C GLU A 73 14.96 8.42 -2.99
N GLU A 74 13.77 8.26 -2.39
CA GLU A 74 13.02 6.99 -2.43
C GLU A 74 11.84 7.00 -3.41
N LYS A 75 11.58 8.12 -4.09
CA LYS A 75 10.38 8.33 -4.92
C LYS A 75 10.13 7.21 -5.94
N ASP A 76 11.20 6.69 -6.54
CA ASP A 76 11.14 5.63 -7.55
C ASP A 76 11.18 4.20 -6.98
N THR A 77 11.28 4.05 -5.65
CA THR A 77 11.37 2.73 -4.97
C THR A 77 10.33 2.52 -3.87
N VAL A 78 9.72 3.59 -3.35
CA VAL A 78 8.77 3.51 -2.24
C VAL A 78 7.37 3.08 -2.71
N VAL A 79 6.77 2.14 -1.99
CA VAL A 79 5.41 1.66 -2.22
C VAL A 79 4.51 2.10 -1.06
N PHE A 80 3.41 2.79 -1.40
CA PHE A 80 2.42 3.23 -0.42
C PHE A 80 1.35 2.16 -0.21
N GLN A 81 1.29 1.58 1.00
CA GLN A 81 0.30 0.56 1.34
C GLN A 81 -0.95 1.18 1.99
N ILE A 82 -2.10 0.95 1.36
CA ILE A 82 -3.42 1.42 1.78
C ILE A 82 -4.15 0.30 2.53
N GLY A 83 -4.64 0.62 3.74
CA GLY A 83 -5.73 -0.12 4.38
C GLY A 83 -7.07 0.47 3.95
N THR A 84 -7.90 -0.30 3.27
CA THR A 84 -9.20 0.15 2.74
C THR A 84 -10.18 -1.01 2.60
N SER A 85 -11.46 -0.69 2.52
CA SER A 85 -12.57 -1.60 2.25
C SER A 85 -13.55 -1.04 1.22
N ASP A 86 -13.11 -0.06 0.43
CA ASP A 86 -13.95 0.71 -0.50
C ASP A 86 -13.14 1.21 -1.71
N ALA A 87 -13.61 0.90 -2.91
CA ALA A 87 -12.89 1.20 -4.14
C ALA A 87 -12.72 2.71 -4.40
N VAL A 88 -13.73 3.52 -4.04
CA VAL A 88 -13.70 4.97 -4.27
C VAL A 88 -12.72 5.64 -3.32
N ARG A 89 -12.73 5.28 -2.04
CA ARG A 89 -11.75 5.81 -1.07
C ARG A 89 -10.33 5.34 -1.37
N ALA A 90 -10.17 4.08 -1.80
CA ALA A 90 -8.88 3.57 -2.25
C ALA A 90 -8.33 4.42 -3.40
N LEU A 91 -9.15 4.70 -4.41
CA LEU A 91 -8.75 5.51 -5.56
C LEU A 91 -8.40 6.94 -5.18
N ALA A 92 -9.25 7.60 -4.40
CA ALA A 92 -8.99 8.97 -3.94
C ALA A 92 -7.69 9.06 -3.12
N THR A 93 -7.44 8.06 -2.27
CA THR A 93 -6.19 7.96 -1.49
C THR A 93 -4.98 7.76 -2.40
N ALA A 94 -5.09 6.86 -3.38
CA ALA A 94 -4.01 6.59 -4.33
C ALA A 94 -3.69 7.82 -5.20
N GLN A 95 -4.71 8.55 -5.68
CA GLN A 95 -4.53 9.78 -6.46
C GLN A 95 -3.85 10.90 -5.67
N LEU A 96 -4.04 10.94 -4.35
CA LEU A 96 -3.37 11.90 -3.48
C LEU A 96 -1.85 11.67 -3.42
N VAL A 97 -1.40 10.40 -3.46
CA VAL A 97 0.01 10.02 -3.24
C VAL A 97 0.77 9.62 -4.50
N CYS A 98 0.08 9.29 -5.60
CA CYS A 98 0.66 8.60 -6.76
C CYS A 98 1.78 9.36 -7.49
N ASN A 99 1.92 10.66 -7.24
CA ASN A 99 2.98 11.50 -7.82
C ASN A 99 4.26 11.51 -6.97
N ASP A 100 4.23 10.92 -5.78
CA ASP A 100 5.32 10.95 -4.79
C ASP A 100 5.81 9.55 -4.40
N VAL A 101 5.26 8.50 -5.03
CA VAL A 101 5.57 7.08 -4.75
C VAL A 101 5.64 6.28 -6.04
N ALA A 102 6.41 5.19 -6.04
CA ALA A 102 6.66 4.35 -7.20
C ALA A 102 5.50 3.40 -7.52
N ALA A 103 4.75 3.00 -6.49
CA ALA A 103 3.60 2.13 -6.59
C ALA A 103 2.63 2.32 -5.43
N VAL A 104 1.41 1.83 -5.60
CA VAL A 104 0.43 1.69 -4.52
C VAL A 104 0.16 0.20 -4.26
N ASP A 105 -0.13 -0.14 -3.01
CA ASP A 105 -0.43 -1.50 -2.56
C ASP A 105 -1.70 -1.54 -1.71
N ILE A 106 -2.48 -2.61 -1.84
CA ILE A 106 -3.64 -2.84 -0.96
C ILE A 106 -3.33 -3.94 0.06
N ASN A 107 -3.47 -3.61 1.34
CA ASN A 107 -3.34 -4.57 2.43
C ASN A 107 -4.59 -5.45 2.53
N MET A 108 -4.41 -6.74 2.25
CA MET A 108 -5.44 -7.78 2.38
C MET A 108 -5.02 -8.87 3.38
N GLY A 109 -4.03 -8.57 4.24
CA GLY A 109 -3.37 -9.58 5.09
C GLY A 109 -3.37 -9.25 6.58
N CYS A 110 -3.68 -8.03 7.00
CA CYS A 110 -3.60 -7.64 8.41
C CYS A 110 -4.72 -8.29 9.24
N PRO A 111 -4.40 -9.14 10.26
CA PRO A 111 -5.41 -9.78 11.10
C PRO A 111 -5.75 -8.95 12.36
N LYS A 112 -5.13 -7.78 12.54
CA LYS A 112 -5.32 -6.96 13.74
C LYS A 112 -6.74 -6.40 13.78
N SER A 113 -7.28 -6.29 15.00
CA SER A 113 -8.68 -5.89 15.23
C SER A 113 -9.05 -4.59 14.53
N PHE A 114 -8.19 -3.55 14.57
CA PHE A 114 -8.46 -2.26 13.93
C PHE A 114 -8.66 -2.36 12.41
N SER A 115 -8.00 -3.31 11.75
CA SER A 115 -8.11 -3.52 10.30
C SER A 115 -9.36 -4.35 9.99
N VAL A 116 -9.53 -5.46 10.71
CA VAL A 116 -10.68 -6.38 10.56
C VAL A 116 -12.01 -5.71 10.87
N SER A 117 -12.09 -4.88 11.92
CA SER A 117 -13.32 -4.17 12.31
C SER A 117 -13.75 -3.13 11.27
N GLY A 118 -12.80 -2.57 10.51
CA GLY A 118 -13.08 -1.70 9.36
C GLY A 118 -13.38 -2.44 8.06
N GLY A 119 -13.41 -3.78 8.09
CA GLY A 119 -13.59 -4.62 6.89
C GLY A 119 -12.37 -4.67 5.97
N MET A 120 -11.20 -4.25 6.46
CA MET A 120 -9.94 -4.15 5.73
C MET A 120 -9.01 -5.33 6.08
N GLY A 121 -7.83 -5.39 5.45
CA GLY A 121 -6.83 -6.39 5.77
C GLY A 121 -7.36 -7.81 5.53
N ALA A 122 -7.16 -8.72 6.49
CA ALA A 122 -7.59 -10.11 6.34
C ALA A 122 -9.11 -10.29 6.18
N ALA A 123 -9.93 -9.31 6.57
CA ALA A 123 -11.38 -9.36 6.33
C ALA A 123 -11.76 -9.25 4.84
N LEU A 124 -10.87 -8.71 3.99
CA LEU A 124 -11.09 -8.68 2.53
C LEU A 124 -11.00 -10.07 1.91
N LEU A 125 -10.24 -11.00 2.50
CA LEU A 125 -10.00 -12.33 1.93
C LEU A 125 -11.26 -13.18 1.79
N SER A 126 -12.30 -12.90 2.58
CA SER A 126 -13.62 -13.52 2.46
C SER A 126 -14.57 -12.79 1.50
N LYS A 127 -14.10 -11.73 0.82
CA LYS A 127 -14.88 -10.87 -0.08
C LYS A 127 -14.20 -10.71 -1.46
N PRO A 128 -14.06 -11.78 -2.27
CA PRO A 128 -13.36 -11.72 -3.56
C PRO A 128 -13.92 -10.67 -4.53
N GLU A 129 -15.23 -10.43 -4.53
CA GLU A 129 -15.86 -9.41 -5.40
C GLU A 129 -15.43 -7.99 -5.02
N LEU A 130 -15.30 -7.70 -3.71
CA LEU A 130 -14.81 -6.41 -3.24
C LEU A 130 -13.32 -6.22 -3.56
N ILE A 131 -12.52 -7.28 -3.45
CA ILE A 131 -11.12 -7.28 -3.90
C ILE A 131 -11.05 -6.93 -5.39
N HIS A 132 -11.88 -7.57 -6.22
CA HIS A 132 -11.93 -7.32 -7.65
C HIS A 132 -12.31 -5.85 -7.94
N ASP A 133 -13.34 -5.33 -7.29
CA ASP A 133 -13.80 -3.95 -7.45
C ASP A 133 -12.72 -2.92 -7.08
N ILE A 134 -12.07 -3.08 -5.92
CA ILE A 134 -10.98 -2.20 -5.47
C ILE A 134 -9.82 -2.23 -6.49
N LEU A 135 -9.32 -3.42 -6.83
CA LEU A 135 -8.12 -3.53 -7.67
C LEU A 135 -8.37 -3.09 -9.10
N THR A 136 -9.51 -3.43 -9.70
CA THR A 136 -9.84 -3.00 -11.06
C THR A 136 -10.11 -1.50 -11.13
N THR A 137 -10.73 -0.91 -10.11
CA THR A 137 -10.91 0.54 -10.01
C THR A 137 -9.56 1.26 -9.99
N LEU A 138 -8.61 0.80 -9.19
CA LEU A 138 -7.26 1.38 -9.15
C LEU A 138 -6.53 1.21 -10.49
N ARG A 139 -6.55 -0.01 -11.06
CA ARG A 139 -5.86 -0.30 -12.32
C ARG A 139 -6.41 0.45 -13.52
N ARG A 140 -7.71 0.79 -13.54
CA ARG A 140 -8.33 1.57 -14.62
C ARG A 140 -8.00 3.06 -14.56
N ASN A 141 -7.70 3.59 -13.37
CA ASN A 141 -7.60 5.04 -13.14
C ASN A 141 -6.18 5.53 -12.80
N LEU A 142 -5.22 4.61 -12.63
CA LEU A 142 -3.84 4.94 -12.27
C LEU A 142 -2.85 4.41 -13.30
N ASN A 143 -1.93 5.28 -13.72
CA ASN A 143 -0.73 4.88 -14.46
C ASN A 143 0.31 4.24 -13.52
N THR A 144 0.29 4.62 -12.24
CA THR A 144 1.13 4.07 -11.18
C THR A 144 0.85 2.57 -10.98
N PRO A 145 1.88 1.71 -10.88
CA PRO A 145 1.71 0.29 -10.59
C PRO A 145 0.87 0.04 -9.33
N VAL A 146 0.00 -0.96 -9.40
CA VAL A 146 -0.83 -1.39 -8.27
C VAL A 146 -0.43 -2.81 -7.90
N THR A 147 -0.18 -3.02 -6.61
CA THR A 147 0.10 -4.35 -6.02
C THR A 147 -0.89 -4.65 -4.91
N CYS A 148 -0.87 -5.87 -4.40
CA CYS A 148 -1.55 -6.18 -3.14
C CYS A 148 -0.80 -7.24 -2.35
N LYS A 149 -1.09 -7.30 -1.04
CA LYS A 149 -0.49 -8.25 -0.12
C LYS A 149 -1.55 -9.07 0.61
N ILE A 150 -1.47 -10.40 0.46
CA ILE A 150 -2.41 -11.36 1.06
C ILE A 150 -1.76 -12.23 2.13
N ARG A 151 -2.61 -13.04 2.78
CA ARG A 151 -2.24 -14.21 3.59
C ARG A 151 -2.78 -15.49 2.96
N LEU A 152 -2.31 -16.64 3.42
CA LEU A 152 -2.86 -17.92 2.99
C LEU A 152 -4.31 -18.08 3.51
N LEU A 153 -5.17 -18.68 2.69
CA LEU A 153 -6.44 -19.21 3.15
C LEU A 153 -6.23 -20.60 3.78
N LYS A 154 -7.27 -21.11 4.45
CA LYS A 154 -7.23 -22.46 5.06
C LYS A 154 -6.94 -23.56 4.03
N SER A 155 -7.41 -23.37 2.80
CA SER A 155 -7.24 -24.31 1.70
C SER A 155 -6.19 -23.77 0.71
N PRO A 156 -5.17 -24.58 0.34
CA PRO A 156 -4.25 -24.23 -0.73
C PRO A 156 -4.96 -23.98 -2.06
N HIS A 157 -5.98 -24.78 -2.37
CA HIS A 157 -6.80 -24.62 -3.57
C HIS A 157 -7.47 -23.23 -3.61
N ASP A 158 -8.10 -22.83 -2.52
CA ASP A 158 -8.81 -21.55 -2.45
C ASP A 158 -7.83 -20.37 -2.50
N THR A 159 -6.63 -20.53 -1.94
CA THR A 159 -5.57 -19.53 -2.03
C THR A 159 -5.13 -19.32 -3.47
N VAL A 160 -4.92 -20.41 -4.22
CA VAL A 160 -4.54 -20.35 -5.64
C VAL A 160 -5.67 -19.74 -6.47
N GLU A 161 -6.92 -20.08 -6.19
CA GLU A 161 -8.08 -19.51 -6.88
C GLU A 161 -8.21 -18.00 -6.63
N LEU A 162 -8.05 -17.56 -5.37
CA LEU A 162 -8.01 -16.13 -5.04
C LEU A 162 -6.86 -15.41 -5.76
N ALA A 163 -5.66 -16.00 -5.78
CA ALA A 163 -4.50 -15.43 -6.47
C ALA A 163 -4.74 -15.27 -7.99
N ARG A 164 -5.37 -16.25 -8.65
CA ARG A 164 -5.77 -16.16 -10.07
C ARG A 164 -6.80 -15.06 -10.32
N ARG A 165 -7.75 -14.87 -9.40
CA ARG A 165 -8.74 -13.77 -9.51
C ARG A 165 -8.08 -12.40 -9.37
N ILE A 166 -7.13 -12.28 -8.44
CA ILE A 166 -6.31 -11.07 -8.26
C ILE A 166 -5.46 -10.79 -9.50
N GLU A 167 -4.77 -11.80 -10.03
CA GLU A 167 -3.95 -11.66 -11.25
C GLU A 167 -4.77 -11.08 -12.42
N LYS A 168 -6.00 -11.56 -12.62
CA LYS A 168 -6.91 -11.08 -13.67
C LYS A 168 -7.31 -9.61 -13.53
N THR A 169 -7.15 -8.97 -12.37
CA THR A 169 -7.39 -7.53 -12.23
C THR A 169 -6.25 -6.70 -12.82
N GLY A 170 -5.13 -7.32 -13.19
CA GLY A 170 -3.98 -6.68 -13.80
C GLY A 170 -3.04 -6.01 -12.81
N VAL A 171 -3.01 -6.45 -11.54
CA VAL A 171 -1.98 -6.01 -10.57
C VAL A 171 -0.57 -6.35 -11.09
N SER A 172 0.40 -5.52 -10.75
CA SER A 172 1.79 -5.67 -11.19
C SER A 172 2.54 -6.77 -10.45
N ALA A 173 2.15 -7.03 -9.20
CA ALA A 173 2.68 -8.10 -8.36
C ALA A 173 1.70 -8.42 -7.22
N LEU A 174 1.82 -9.63 -6.66
CA LEU A 174 1.09 -10.11 -5.49
C LEU A 174 2.10 -10.59 -4.44
N ALA A 175 2.10 -9.97 -3.27
CA ALA A 175 2.89 -10.42 -2.13
C ALA A 175 2.08 -11.42 -1.29
N VAL A 176 2.69 -12.56 -0.95
CA VAL A 176 2.04 -13.62 -0.14
C VAL A 176 2.77 -13.79 1.17
N HIS A 177 2.11 -13.47 2.28
CA HIS A 177 2.55 -13.95 3.59
C HIS A 177 2.10 -15.41 3.73
N GLY A 178 3.06 -16.35 3.73
CA GLY A 178 2.82 -17.79 3.82
C GLY A 178 2.28 -18.30 5.18
N ARG A 179 1.43 -17.53 5.86
CA ARG A 179 0.77 -17.87 7.13
C ARG A 179 -0.68 -17.37 7.14
#